data_AF-A0A1G8TJX0-F1
#
_entry.id   AF-A0A1G8TJX0-F1
#
_cell.length_a   1.000
_cell.length_b   1.000
_cell.length_c   1.000
_cell.angle_alpha   90.00
_cell.angle_beta   90.00
_cell.angle_gamma   90.00
#
_symmetry.space_group_name_H-M   'P 1'
#
loop_
_entity.id
_entity.type
_entity.pdbx_description
1 polymer ?
#
loop_
_entity_poly.entity_id
_entity_poly.type
_entity_poly.pdbx_seq_one_letter_code
_entity_poly.pdbx_strand_id
1 'polypeptide(L)' 'MKKPNLKTLTAALAVAVSVALPAAAQDTSGPILYTNVNVFDGVNEALIENANVVVTENLITAVLTGPLNFRRIQS' A
#
# COMPACT_ATOMS: atom_id res chain seq x y z
N MET A 1 18.25 1.16 48.79
CA MET A 1 17.78 0.80 47.44
C MET A 1 17.25 -0.64 47.46
N LYS A 2 15.97 -0.87 47.12
CA LYS A 2 15.35 -2.21 47.17
C LYS A 2 15.74 -2.99 45.90
N LYS A 3 16.35 -4.17 46.06
CA LYS A 3 16.75 -5.01 44.93
C LYS A 3 15.49 -5.53 44.21
N PRO A 4 15.40 -5.42 42.87
CA PRO A 4 14.26 -5.94 42.13
C PRO A 4 14.22 -7.46 42.26
N ASN A 5 13.03 -8.02 42.48
CA ASN A 5 12.85 -9.47 42.53
C ASN A 5 12.60 -10.03 41.13
N LEU A 6 12.77 -11.35 40.97
CA LEU A 6 12.66 -12.01 39.67
C LEU A 6 11.33 -11.71 38.96
N LYS A 7 10.21 -11.66 39.71
CA LYS A 7 8.88 -11.37 39.17
C LYS A 7 8.76 -9.95 38.63
N THR A 8 9.38 -8.98 39.32
CA THR A 8 9.46 -7.58 38.85
C THR A 8 10.30 -7.49 37.57
N LEU A 9 11.35 -8.30 37.44
CA LEU A 9 12.19 -8.38 36.25
C LEU A 9 11.42 -8.98 35.06
N THR A 10 10.65 -10.04 35.28
CA THR A 10 9.84 -10.69 34.24
C THR A 10 8.73 -9.78 33.74
N ALA A 11 8.05 -9.05 34.65
CA ALA A 11 7.03 -8.09 34.29
C ALA A 11 7.61 -6.92 33.47
N ALA A 12 8.79 -6.41 33.86
CA ALA A 12 9.47 -5.36 33.11
C ALA A 12 9.88 -5.81 31.70
N LEU A 13 10.34 -7.05 31.55
CA LEU A 13 10.68 -7.63 30.25
C LEU A 13 9.45 -7.80 29.35
N ALA A 14 8.32 -8.27 29.91
CA ALA A 14 7.07 -8.42 29.17
C ALA A 14 6.54 -7.07 28.64
N VAL A 15 6.62 -6.01 29.46
CA VAL A 15 6.25 -4.65 29.04
C VAL A 15 7.21 -4.13 27.96
N ALA A 16 8.52 -4.35 28.10
CA ALA A 16 9.51 -3.92 27.12
C ALA A 16 9.34 -4.61 25.74
N VAL A 17 8.95 -5.89 25.72
CA VAL A 17 8.67 -6.62 24.47
C VAL A 17 7.37 -6.16 23.82
N SER A 18 6.36 -5.76 24.60
CA SER A 18 5.07 -5.31 24.07
C SER A 18 5.12 -4.00 23.27
N VAL A 19 6.12 -3.16 23.51
CA VAL A 19 6.35 -1.89 22.78
C VAL A 19 7.35 -2.03 21.62
N ALA A 20 7.97 -3.20 21.46
CA ALA A 20 8.98 -3.47 20.44
C ALA A 20 8.41 -4.13 19.17
N LEU A 21 7.08 -4.24 19.06
CA LEU A 21 6.45 -4.63 17.79
C LEU A 21 6.85 -3.58 16.74
N PRO A 22 7.54 -3.97 15.65
CA PRO A 22 7.76 -3.04 14.57
C PRO A 22 6.38 -2.57 14.09
N ALA A 23 6.17 -1.25 14.14
CA ALA A 23 5.15 -0.63 13.33
C ALA A 23 5.58 -0.86 11.88
N ALA A 24 5.21 -2.00 11.31
CA ALA A 24 5.18 -2.19 9.88
C ALA A 24 4.12 -1.21 9.36
N ALA A 25 4.50 0.06 9.24
CA ALA A 25 3.84 0.99 8.36
C ALA A 25 3.89 0.29 7.00
N GLN A 26 2.74 -0.25 6.60
CA GLN A 26 2.60 -1.01 5.38
C GLN A 26 3.11 -0.10 4.28
N ASP A 27 4.26 -0.46 3.74
CA ASP A 27 4.82 0.20 2.59
C ASP A 27 3.73 0.12 1.52
N THR A 28 3.01 1.22 1.32
CA THR A 28 1.99 1.34 0.27
C THR A 28 2.69 1.58 -1.07
N SER A 29 3.87 0.99 -1.25
CA SER A 29 4.65 1.00 -2.49
C SER A 29 4.13 -0.08 -3.45
N GLY A 30 2.81 -0.30 -3.43
CA GLY A 30 2.10 -1.18 -4.34
C GLY A 30 1.40 -0.35 -5.41
N PRO A 31 1.26 -0.87 -6.64
CA PRO A 31 0.47 -0.20 -7.66
C PRO A 31 -0.97 0.05 -7.19
N ILE A 32 -1.46 1.28 -7.38
CA ILE A 32 -2.84 1.67 -7.14
C ILE A 32 -3.63 1.46 -8.42
N LEU A 33 -4.79 0.80 -8.31
CA LEU A 33 -5.68 0.54 -9.44
C LEU A 33 -6.98 1.32 -9.28
N TYR A 34 -7.26 2.20 -10.23
CA TYR A 34 -8.59 2.79 -10.42
C TYR A 34 -9.32 2.01 -11.50
N THR A 35 -10.55 1.59 -11.23
CA THR A 35 -11.37 0.82 -12.18
C THR A 35 -12.60 1.58 -12.60
N ASN A 36 -13.04 1.34 -13.84
CA ASN A 36 -14.29 1.89 -14.36
C ASN A 36 -14.35 3.43 -14.29
N VAL A 37 -13.27 4.07 -14.72
CA VAL A 37 -13.17 5.53 -14.76
C VAL A 37 -13.18 6.02 -16.20
N ASN A 38 -13.65 7.25 -16.39
CA ASN A 38 -13.52 7.93 -17.67
C ASN A 38 -12.23 8.75 -17.66
N VAL A 39 -11.46 8.67 -18.74
CA VAL A 39 -10.14 9.33 -18.86
C VAL A 39 -10.15 10.28 -20.05
N PHE A 40 -9.79 11.52 -19.79
CA PHE A 40 -9.45 12.51 -20.82
C PHE A 40 -7.94 12.68 -20.84
N ASP A 41 -7.30 12.39 -21.97
CA ASP A 41 -5.84 12.37 -22.09
C ASP A 41 -5.23 13.72 -22.50
N GLY A 42 -6.08 14.70 -22.84
CA GLY A 42 -5.65 16.03 -23.28
C GLY A 42 -5.02 16.09 -24.67
N VAL A 43 -5.01 14.97 -25.40
CA VAL A 43 -4.48 14.87 -26.79
C VAL A 43 -5.61 14.57 -27.76
N ASN A 44 -6.49 13.64 -27.40
CA ASN A 44 -7.65 13.26 -28.18
C ASN A 44 -8.89 13.97 -27.66
N GLU A 45 -9.79 14.36 -28.56
CA GLU A 45 -11.10 14.92 -28.19
C GLU A 45 -12.04 13.85 -27.63
N ALA A 46 -11.81 12.58 -27.98
CA ALA A 46 -12.63 11.46 -27.55
C ALA A 46 -12.33 11.07 -26.10
N LEU A 47 -13.39 10.93 -25.30
CA LEU A 47 -13.32 10.42 -23.93
C LEU A 47 -13.11 8.90 -23.94
N ILE A 48 -12.13 8.42 -23.17
CA ILE A 48 -11.94 6.99 -22.96
C ILE A 48 -12.84 6.55 -21.81
N GLU A 49 -13.90 5.83 -22.12
CA GLU A 49 -14.89 5.41 -21.13
C GLU A 49 -14.59 4.04 -20.51
N ASN A 50 -14.99 3.85 -19.25
CA ASN A 50 -14.89 2.58 -18.51
C ASN A 50 -13.47 1.96 -18.53
N ALA A 51 -12.45 2.82 -18.44
CA ALA A 51 -11.05 2.41 -18.42
C ALA A 51 -10.59 2.02 -17.01
N ASN A 52 -9.45 1.34 -16.96
CA ASN A 52 -8.72 1.09 -15.73
C ASN A 52 -7.37 1.81 -15.77
N VAL A 53 -6.97 2.43 -14.67
CA VAL A 53 -5.74 3.23 -14.57
C VAL A 53 -4.85 2.65 -13.45
N VAL A 54 -3.61 2.35 -13.80
CA VAL A 54 -2.59 1.89 -12.85
C VAL A 54 -1.66 3.03 -12.54
N VAL A 55 -1.49 3.32 -11.25
CA VAL A 55 -0.53 4.29 -10.74
C VAL A 55 0.51 3.56 -9.91
N THR A 56 1.77 3.67 -10.29
CA THR A 56 2.89 3.13 -9.53
C THR A 56 3.68 4.30 -9.00
N GLU A 57 3.84 4.37 -7.68
CA GLU A 57 4.40 5.52 -6.98
C GLU A 57 3.66 6.82 -7.33
N ASN A 58 4.22 7.65 -8.20
CA ASN A 58 3.64 8.92 -8.64
C ASN A 58 3.37 8.98 -10.16
N LEU A 59 3.52 7.86 -10.87
CA LEU A 59 3.37 7.79 -12.33
C LEU A 59 2.15 6.97 -12.73
N ILE A 60 1.43 7.44 -13.74
CA ILE A 60 0.46 6.62 -14.47
C ILE A 60 1.26 5.69 -15.38
N THR A 61 1.25 4.40 -15.08
CA THR A 61 2.02 3.38 -15.82
C THR A 61 1.19 2.68 -16.87
N ALA A 62 -0.14 2.67 -16.72
CA ALA A 62 -1.05 2.12 -17.73
C ALA A 62 -2.45 2.74 -17.69
N VAL A 63 -3.04 2.88 -18.87
CA VAL A 63 -4.47 3.12 -19.09
C VAL A 63 -5.00 2.01 -19.99
N LEU A 64 -5.97 1.23 -19.52
CA LEU A 64 -6.43 0.00 -20.15
C LEU A 64 -7.92 0.07 -20.47
N THR A 65 -8.28 -0.21 -21.73
CA THR A 65 -9.65 -0.50 -22.15
C THR A 65 -9.83 -2.01 -22.26
N GLY A 66 -10.72 -2.59 -21.45
CA GLY A 66 -10.99 -4.04 -21.44
C GLY A 66 -10.54 -4.78 -20.18
N PRO A 67 -10.56 -6.14 -20.21
CA PRO A 67 -10.39 -6.97 -19.02
C PRO A 67 -9.05 -6.79 -18.32
N LEU A 68 -9.10 -6.75 -16.99
CA LEU A 68 -7.91 -6.66 -16.15
C LEU A 68 -7.20 -7.99 -16.07
N ASN A 69 -5.98 -8.03 -16.62
CA ASN A 69 -5.06 -9.14 -16.41
C ASN A 69 -4.04 -8.74 -15.34
N PHE A 70 -4.12 -9.37 -14.17
CA PHE A 70 -3.25 -9.09 -13.01
C PHE A 70 -1.75 -9.18 -13.31
N ARG A 71 -1.32 -9.89 -14.37
CA ARG A 71 0.10 -9.92 -14.78
C ARG A 71 0.58 -8.65 -15.47
N ARG A 72 -0.32 -7.82 -16.02
CA ARG A 72 0.02 -6.55 -16.70
C ARG A 72 0.17 -5.36 -15.75
N ILE A 73 -0.27 -5.49 -14.50
CA ILE A 73 -0.27 -4.38 -13.51
C ILE A 73 0.91 -4.45 -12.52
N GLN A 74 1.82 -5.43 -12.69
CA GLN A 74 2.93 -5.72 -11.77
C GLN A 74 4.31 -5.70 -12.46
N SER A 75 4.37 -5.28 -13.74
CA SER A 75 5.61 -5.28 -14.53
C SER A 75 6.12 -3.86 -14.77
#